data_AF-A0A835X2Z5-F1
#
_entry.id   AF-A0A835X2Z5-F1
#
_cell.length_a   1.000
_cell.length_b   1.000
_cell.length_c   1.000
_cell.angle_alpha   90.00
_cell.angle_beta   90.00
_cell.angle_gamma   90.00
#
_symmetry.space_group_name_H-M   'P 1'
#
loop_
_entity.id
_entity.type
_entity.pdbx_description
1 polymer ?
#
loop_
_entity_poly.entity_id
_entity_poly.type
_entity_poly.pdbx_seq_one_letter_code
_entity_poly.pdbx_strand_id
1 'polypeptide(L)'
;MPFNWDPNYVSQVQVVHEEIKVPKSFSPYSAESTFNGYVDGVQVDSRVIIVDPYSDKDNNIIHFMVSGNELKRINDVLGPSHYDKSTMLFKLVPQGETQKNSLEIKSDSGATIKIAWESSFGGGDVIPFEFTFFDENGVLLKDIRYGYSLFEQSGMELISNMGTDPNNPGIMAMEGINTQQITIPSQDLYRIQVAIFGQGINYDQTYAGLAEGILELGPGGIQPTKQEIVTQEITIPDWVKNNAGWWSDGQIDDSSFASGIEYMIKEGIIQVPITERQEGTESVIPDWVKNNAGWWSEGLISDEDFAGGLQYLIANGIISV
;
A
#
# COMPACT_ATOMS: atom_id res chain seq x y z
N MET A 1 9.68 -29.20 10.07
CA MET A 1 8.39 -29.78 10.51
C MET A 1 8.15 -31.15 9.85
N PRO A 2 7.32 -32.05 10.41
CA PRO A 2 6.81 -33.21 9.68
C PRO A 2 5.99 -32.78 8.45
N PHE A 3 6.22 -33.40 7.29
CA PHE A 3 5.50 -33.11 6.05
C PHE A 3 5.57 -34.30 5.09
N ASN A 4 4.51 -34.54 4.32
CA ASN A 4 4.46 -35.60 3.32
C ASN A 4 4.74 -35.04 1.93
N TRP A 5 5.83 -35.47 1.31
CA TRP A 5 6.24 -35.00 -0.02
C TRP A 5 5.67 -35.82 -1.19
N ASP A 6 4.76 -36.77 -0.94
CA ASP A 6 4.01 -37.46 -2.00
C ASP A 6 3.27 -36.42 -2.87
N PRO A 7 3.45 -36.43 -4.21
CA PRO A 7 2.83 -35.46 -5.10
C PRO A 7 1.31 -35.36 -4.98
N ASN A 8 0.63 -36.47 -4.66
CA ASN A 8 -0.82 -36.48 -4.47
C ASN A 8 -1.20 -35.69 -3.21
N TYR A 9 -0.42 -35.84 -2.13
CA TYR A 9 -0.62 -35.04 -0.92
C TYR A 9 -0.28 -33.57 -1.18
N VAL A 10 0.89 -33.29 -1.77
CA VAL A 10 1.34 -31.92 -2.09
C VAL A 10 0.29 -31.17 -2.92
N SER A 11 -0.34 -31.83 -3.89
CA SER A 11 -1.37 -31.22 -4.75
C SER A 11 -2.64 -30.77 -4.01
N GLN A 12 -2.87 -31.25 -2.78
CA GLN A 12 -4.04 -30.91 -1.97
C GLN A 12 -3.75 -29.79 -0.96
N VAL A 13 -2.46 -29.55 -0.64
CA VAL A 13 -2.06 -28.54 0.34
C VAL A 13 -2.24 -27.14 -0.27
N GLN A 14 -3.03 -26.31 0.40
CA GLN A 14 -3.28 -24.93 -0.03
C GLN A 14 -2.14 -24.00 0.37
N VAL A 15 -1.65 -24.14 1.60
CA VAL A 15 -0.54 -23.37 2.14
C VAL A 15 0.14 -24.16 3.25
N VAL A 16 1.46 -24.04 3.35
CA VAL A 16 2.20 -24.33 4.58
C VAL A 16 2.63 -23.01 5.17
N HIS A 17 2.25 -22.78 6.42
CA HIS A 17 2.62 -21.60 7.19
C HIS A 17 3.52 -22.04 8.36
N GLU A 18 4.77 -21.59 8.35
CA GLU A 18 5.74 -21.79 9.43
C GLU A 18 6.18 -20.43 9.97
N GLU A 19 6.33 -20.31 11.29
CA GLU A 19 6.76 -19.07 11.94
C GLU A 19 8.09 -19.25 12.67
N ILE A 20 8.94 -18.23 12.55
CA ILE A 20 10.17 -18.12 13.32
C ILE A 20 10.09 -16.83 14.12
N LYS A 21 10.11 -16.95 15.46
CA LYS A 21 10.17 -15.79 16.35
C LYS A 21 11.61 -15.49 16.71
N VAL A 22 12.03 -14.24 16.51
CA VAL A 22 13.39 -13.79 16.78
C VAL A 22 13.33 -12.50 17.61
N PRO A 23 14.09 -12.37 18.72
CA PRO A 23 14.09 -11.15 19.50
C PRO A 23 14.49 -9.93 18.65
N LYS A 24 13.79 -8.80 18.81
CA LYS A 24 14.08 -7.55 18.09
C LYS A 24 15.50 -7.03 18.31
N SER A 25 16.14 -7.43 19.41
CA SER A 25 17.54 -7.11 19.71
C SER A 25 18.55 -7.87 18.85
N PHE A 26 18.14 -8.92 18.11
CA PHE A 26 19.02 -9.69 17.26
C PHE A 26 19.05 -9.10 15.84
N SER A 27 19.96 -8.16 15.62
CA SER A 27 20.01 -7.33 14.40
C SER A 27 20.03 -8.09 13.07
N PRO A 28 20.63 -9.29 12.91
CA PRO A 28 20.63 -9.97 11.62
C PRO A 28 19.24 -10.39 11.14
N TYR A 29 18.22 -10.38 12.01
CA TYR A 29 16.83 -10.70 11.68
C TYR A 29 15.90 -9.55 12.06
N SER A 30 16.34 -8.32 11.80
CA SER A 30 15.54 -7.10 11.98
C SER A 30 14.45 -6.96 10.91
N ALA A 31 13.49 -6.05 11.12
CA ALA A 31 12.44 -5.72 10.13
C ALA A 31 13.00 -5.12 8.84
N GLU A 32 14.20 -4.54 8.92
CA GLU A 32 14.93 -3.94 7.80
C GLU A 32 15.87 -4.93 7.12
N SER A 33 15.96 -6.16 7.61
CA SER A 33 16.78 -7.19 6.99
C SER A 33 16.06 -7.82 5.81
N THR A 34 16.80 -8.10 4.73
CA THR A 34 16.33 -8.95 3.64
C THR A 34 16.78 -10.39 3.84
N PHE A 35 16.02 -11.33 3.29
CA PHE A 35 16.28 -12.75 3.51
C PHE A 35 16.18 -13.56 2.22
N ASN A 36 17.05 -14.55 2.11
CA ASN A 36 16.86 -15.69 1.24
C ASN A 36 16.30 -16.85 2.06
N GLY A 37 15.14 -17.35 1.65
CA GLY A 37 14.50 -18.52 2.24
C GLY A 37 14.71 -19.76 1.38
N TYR A 38 14.77 -20.90 2.03
CA TYR A 38 14.87 -22.20 1.36
C TYR A 38 13.94 -23.20 2.03
N VAL A 39 13.30 -24.03 1.20
CA VAL A 39 12.54 -25.20 1.61
C VAL A 39 13.23 -26.43 1.04
N ASP A 40 13.74 -27.29 1.92
CA ASP A 40 14.53 -28.48 1.57
C ASP A 40 15.67 -28.19 0.56
N GLY A 41 16.27 -26.99 0.67
CA GLY A 41 17.38 -26.55 -0.18
C GLY A 41 16.97 -25.86 -1.48
N VAL A 42 15.68 -25.86 -1.83
CA VAL A 42 15.15 -25.07 -2.95
C VAL A 42 14.87 -23.65 -2.47
N GLN A 43 15.47 -22.65 -3.12
CA GLN A 43 15.21 -21.25 -2.81
C GLN A 43 13.76 -20.89 -3.16
N VAL A 44 13.10 -20.18 -2.25
CA VAL A 44 11.73 -19.69 -2.44
C VAL A 44 11.73 -18.25 -2.94
N ASP A 45 10.65 -17.86 -3.61
CA ASP A 45 10.39 -16.46 -4.00
C ASP A 45 10.32 -15.55 -2.76
N SER A 46 10.71 -14.28 -2.90
CA SER A 46 10.69 -13.33 -1.78
C SER A 46 9.30 -13.14 -1.17
N ARG A 47 8.21 -13.28 -1.95
CA ARG A 47 6.83 -13.20 -1.45
C ARG A 47 6.45 -14.31 -0.47
N VAL A 48 7.24 -15.38 -0.40
CA VAL A 48 7.04 -16.48 0.55
C VAL A 48 7.48 -16.08 1.95
N ILE A 49 8.32 -15.06 2.10
CA ILE A 49 8.87 -14.63 3.38
C ILE A 49 8.27 -13.29 3.75
N ILE A 50 7.62 -13.24 4.91
CA ILE A 50 7.00 -12.03 5.45
C ILE A 50 7.60 -11.76 6.82
N VAL A 51 7.99 -10.52 7.08
CA VAL A 51 8.49 -10.10 8.39
C VAL A 51 7.41 -9.28 9.08
N ASP A 52 6.93 -9.76 10.21
CA ASP A 52 5.95 -9.11 11.05
C ASP A 52 6.63 -8.57 12.32
N PRO A 53 6.96 -7.27 12.35
CA PRO A 53 7.47 -6.60 13.54
C PRO A 53 6.36 -6.09 14.48
N TYR A 54 5.08 -6.27 14.12
CA TYR A 54 3.93 -5.60 14.72
C TYR A 54 3.18 -6.49 15.72
N SER A 55 3.02 -7.79 15.42
CA SER A 55 2.20 -8.70 16.24
C SER A 55 2.79 -9.02 17.62
N ASP A 56 4.10 -8.87 17.80
CA ASP A 56 4.78 -9.17 19.06
C ASP A 56 5.66 -7.98 19.48
N LYS A 57 5.56 -7.60 20.75
CA LYS A 57 6.27 -6.44 21.29
C LYS A 57 7.78 -6.64 21.25
N ASP A 58 8.25 -7.83 21.60
CA ASP A 58 9.65 -8.12 21.88
C ASP A 58 10.34 -8.87 20.74
N ASN A 59 9.57 -9.48 19.84
CA ASN A 59 10.07 -10.33 18.76
C ASN A 59 9.61 -9.84 17.39
N ASN A 60 10.45 -10.02 16.37
CA ASN A 60 9.99 -10.09 14.99
C ASN A 60 9.52 -11.52 14.73
N ILE A 61 8.38 -11.66 14.06
CA ILE A 61 7.88 -12.94 13.60
C ILE A 61 8.17 -13.02 12.10
N ILE A 62 8.83 -14.08 11.66
CA ILE A 62 9.12 -14.30 10.24
C ILE A 62 8.28 -15.47 9.78
N HIS A 63 7.40 -15.21 8.83
CA HIS A 63 6.45 -16.17 8.31
C HIS A 63 6.98 -16.72 6.98
N PHE A 64 7.01 -18.04 6.85
CA PHE A 64 7.09 -18.74 5.58
C PHE A 64 5.67 -19.06 5.12
N MET A 65 5.19 -18.37 4.08
CA MET A 65 3.88 -18.55 3.45
C MET A 65 4.03 -19.34 2.14
N VAL A 66 4.24 -20.65 2.24
CA VAL A 66 4.49 -21.49 1.06
C VAL A 66 3.16 -21.92 0.46
N SER A 67 2.71 -21.22 -0.59
CA SER A 67 1.47 -21.57 -1.31
C SER A 67 1.55 -22.96 -1.96
N GLY A 68 0.39 -23.58 -2.24
CA GLY A 68 0.30 -24.87 -2.93
C GLY A 68 1.00 -24.89 -4.30
N ASN A 69 0.94 -23.77 -5.04
CA ASN A 69 1.67 -23.62 -6.30
C ASN A 69 3.18 -23.63 -6.10
N GLU A 70 3.67 -22.95 -5.06
CA GLU A 70 5.09 -22.94 -4.72
C GLU A 70 5.56 -24.30 -4.19
N LEU A 71 4.75 -24.98 -3.38
CA LEU A 71 5.02 -26.35 -2.94
C LEU A 71 5.13 -27.31 -4.12
N LYS A 72 4.25 -27.19 -5.11
CA LYS A 72 4.31 -27.99 -6.33
C LYS A 72 5.61 -27.71 -7.10
N ARG A 73 5.97 -26.44 -7.29
CA ARG A 73 7.25 -26.06 -7.92
C ARG A 73 8.45 -26.66 -7.19
N ILE A 74 8.47 -26.57 -5.86
CA ILE A 74 9.54 -27.15 -5.04
C ILE A 74 9.58 -28.67 -5.21
N ASN A 75 8.43 -29.35 -5.17
CA ASN A 75 8.32 -30.80 -5.35
C ASN A 75 8.83 -31.24 -6.74
N ASP A 76 8.50 -30.49 -7.79
CA ASP A 76 8.99 -30.73 -9.16
C ASP A 76 10.52 -30.58 -9.27
N VAL A 77 11.10 -29.59 -8.58
CA VAL A 77 12.55 -29.35 -8.55
C VAL A 77 13.29 -30.45 -7.78
N LEU A 78 12.74 -30.90 -6.65
CA LEU A 78 13.34 -31.93 -5.79
C LEU A 78 13.23 -33.33 -6.41
N GLY A 79 12.15 -33.58 -7.15
CA GLY A 79 11.93 -34.80 -7.91
C GLY A 79 11.70 -36.06 -7.08
N PRO A 80 11.55 -37.23 -7.75
CA PRO A 80 11.06 -38.45 -7.11
C PRO A 80 11.88 -39.00 -5.95
N SER A 81 13.17 -38.70 -5.90
CA SER A 81 14.02 -39.12 -4.76
C SER A 81 13.67 -38.43 -3.44
N HIS A 82 12.84 -37.38 -3.48
CA HIS A 82 12.42 -36.64 -2.29
C HIS A 82 11.03 -37.03 -1.77
N TYR A 83 10.23 -37.77 -2.54
CA TYR A 83 8.82 -38.03 -2.20
C TYR A 83 8.66 -38.84 -0.91
N ASP A 84 9.63 -39.70 -0.58
CA ASP A 84 9.63 -40.51 0.65
C ASP A 84 10.13 -39.74 1.89
N LYS A 85 10.53 -38.47 1.76
CA LYS A 85 10.92 -37.65 2.91
C LYS A 85 9.69 -37.30 3.74
N SER A 86 9.83 -37.44 5.04
CA SER A 86 8.76 -37.20 6.03
C SER A 86 8.89 -35.86 6.75
N THR A 87 9.83 -35.02 6.31
CA THR A 87 10.11 -33.72 6.92
C THR A 87 10.31 -32.66 5.86
N MET A 88 9.87 -31.45 6.18
CA MET A 88 10.17 -30.22 5.48
C MET A 88 11.12 -29.37 6.33
N LEU A 89 12.28 -29.02 5.77
CA LEU A 89 13.28 -28.16 6.39
C LEU A 89 13.18 -26.74 5.83
N PHE A 90 13.03 -25.77 6.74
CA PHE A 90 13.13 -24.35 6.43
C PHE A 90 14.51 -23.84 6.78
N LYS A 91 15.09 -23.03 5.91
CA LYS A 91 16.32 -22.30 6.16
C LYS A 91 16.14 -20.85 5.76
N LEU A 92 16.48 -19.95 6.68
CA LEU A 92 16.39 -18.51 6.49
C LEU A 92 17.77 -17.89 6.62
N VAL A 93 18.23 -17.21 5.57
CA VAL A 93 19.57 -16.63 5.48
C VAL A 93 19.45 -15.11 5.32
N PRO A 94 19.83 -14.31 6.32
CA PRO A 94 19.82 -12.85 6.18
C PRO A 94 20.87 -12.42 5.16
N GLN A 95 20.50 -11.44 4.34
CA GLN A 95 21.37 -10.85 3.31
C GLN A 95 21.99 -9.52 3.77
N GLY A 96 21.46 -8.95 4.84
CA GLY A 96 21.89 -7.66 5.40
C GLY A 96 20.71 -6.71 5.55
N GLU A 97 20.96 -5.57 6.19
CA GLU A 97 19.98 -4.50 6.31
C GLU A 97 19.88 -3.76 4.97
N THR A 98 18.65 -3.45 4.56
CA THR A 98 18.38 -2.61 3.40
C THR A 98 17.60 -1.39 3.81
N GLN A 99 17.75 -0.31 3.04
CA GLN A 99 16.94 0.88 3.25
C GLN A 99 15.60 0.67 2.54
N LYS A 100 14.51 0.92 3.26
CA LYS A 100 13.15 0.83 2.71
C LYS A 100 12.55 2.23 2.56
N ASN A 101 11.81 2.40 1.49
CA ASN A 101 10.85 3.47 1.32
C ASN A 101 9.49 2.98 1.82
N SER A 102 8.63 3.92 2.21
CA SER A 102 7.25 3.59 2.52
C SER A 102 6.31 4.76 2.24
N LEU A 103 5.09 4.41 1.89
CA LEU A 103 3.94 5.28 1.80
C LEU A 103 2.87 4.76 2.78
N GLU A 104 2.26 5.65 3.56
CA GLU A 104 1.08 5.32 4.36
C GLU A 104 -0.12 6.07 3.79
N ILE A 105 -1.19 5.33 3.48
CA ILE A 105 -2.46 5.85 2.99
C ILE A 105 -3.57 5.41 3.93
N LYS A 106 -4.56 6.27 4.14
CA LYS A 106 -5.75 5.94 4.93
C LYS A 106 -6.90 5.66 4.00
N SER A 107 -7.68 4.62 4.30
CA SER A 107 -8.96 4.40 3.66
C SER A 107 -10.03 5.31 4.26
N ASP A 108 -11.08 5.53 3.49
CA ASP A 108 -12.34 6.15 3.95
C ASP A 108 -13.01 5.43 5.13
N SER A 109 -12.73 4.14 5.32
CA SER A 109 -13.14 3.34 6.50
C SER A 109 -12.29 3.57 7.75
N GLY A 110 -11.23 4.39 7.67
CA GLY A 110 -10.31 4.68 8.77
C GLY A 110 -9.15 3.69 8.95
N ALA A 111 -9.10 2.63 8.14
CA ALA A 111 -7.95 1.71 8.13
C ALA A 111 -6.72 2.40 7.51
N THR A 112 -5.53 2.04 7.98
CA THR A 112 -4.26 2.53 7.44
C THR A 112 -3.58 1.42 6.65
N ILE A 113 -3.18 1.71 5.41
CA ILE A 113 -2.39 0.82 4.57
C ILE A 113 -0.99 1.41 4.46
N LYS A 114 0.00 0.67 4.94
CA LYS A 114 1.42 0.97 4.72
C LYS A 114 1.93 0.15 3.54
N ILE A 115 2.53 0.82 2.57
CA ILE A 115 3.11 0.22 1.37
C ILE A 115 4.62 0.47 1.42
N ALA A 116 5.44 -0.57 1.51
CA ALA A 116 6.88 -0.46 1.64
C ALA A 116 7.63 -1.20 0.53
N TRP A 117 8.81 -0.71 0.16
CA TRP A 117 9.69 -1.34 -0.83
C TRP A 117 11.15 -0.97 -0.58
N GLU A 118 12.10 -1.78 -1.05
CA GLU A 118 13.53 -1.46 -0.91
C GLU A 118 13.91 -0.29 -1.82
N SER A 119 14.66 0.67 -1.29
CA SER A 119 15.03 1.90 -2.00
C SER A 119 16.03 1.68 -3.14
N SER A 120 16.59 0.48 -3.23
CA SER A 120 17.43 0.06 -4.35
C SER A 120 16.63 -0.23 -5.62
N PHE A 121 15.31 -0.40 -5.54
CA PHE A 121 14.45 -0.61 -6.70
C PHE A 121 13.91 0.69 -7.28
N GLY A 122 13.63 0.68 -8.58
CA GLY A 122 13.15 1.85 -9.31
C GLY A 122 12.56 1.55 -10.68
N GLY A 123 12.49 2.57 -11.52
CA GLY A 123 12.02 2.45 -12.90
C GLY A 123 12.76 1.37 -13.70
N GLY A 124 12.01 0.46 -14.32
CA GLY A 124 12.50 -0.70 -15.06
C GLY A 124 12.57 -1.99 -14.25
N ASP A 125 12.46 -1.92 -12.92
CA ASP A 125 12.53 -3.08 -12.04
C ASP A 125 11.17 -3.77 -11.84
N VAL A 126 11.23 -5.03 -11.38
CA VAL A 126 10.10 -5.71 -10.75
C VAL A 126 10.23 -5.50 -9.25
N ILE A 127 9.40 -4.62 -8.69
CA ILE A 127 9.50 -4.20 -7.30
C ILE A 127 8.58 -5.06 -6.42
N PRO A 128 9.09 -5.68 -5.34
CA PRO A 128 8.27 -6.36 -4.34
C PRO A 128 7.69 -5.35 -3.33
N PHE A 129 6.49 -4.84 -3.58
CA PHE A 129 5.79 -3.95 -2.65
C PHE A 129 5.13 -4.75 -1.53
N GLU A 130 5.45 -4.41 -0.29
CA GLU A 130 4.87 -4.97 0.94
C GLU A 130 3.71 -4.09 1.39
N PHE A 131 2.49 -4.64 1.35
CA PHE A 131 1.28 -4.02 1.87
C PHE A 131 1.04 -4.50 3.29
N THR A 132 0.86 -3.58 4.24
CA THR A 132 0.52 -3.86 5.63
C THR A 132 -0.73 -3.09 6.02
N PHE A 133 -1.67 -3.75 6.69
CA PHE A 133 -2.98 -3.20 7.02
C PHE A 133 -3.13 -3.01 8.53
N PHE A 134 -3.58 -1.83 8.96
CA PHE A 134 -3.84 -1.49 10.35
C PHE A 134 -5.24 -0.92 10.52
N ASP A 135 -5.82 -1.11 11.70
CA ASP A 135 -7.04 -0.42 12.10
C ASP A 135 -6.76 1.05 12.44
N GLU A 136 -7.81 1.79 12.79
CA GLU A 136 -7.74 3.19 13.20
C GLU A 136 -6.83 3.44 14.43
N ASN A 137 -6.54 2.41 15.21
CA ASN A 137 -5.70 2.47 16.42
C ASN A 137 -4.26 2.00 16.15
N GLY A 138 -3.91 1.66 14.90
CA GLY A 138 -2.59 1.16 14.53
C GLY A 138 -2.38 -0.32 14.87
N VAL A 139 -3.44 -1.08 15.13
CA VAL A 139 -3.38 -2.53 15.36
C VAL A 139 -3.42 -3.27 14.03
N LEU A 140 -2.53 -4.24 13.85
CA LEU A 140 -2.42 -5.04 12.63
C LEU A 140 -3.73 -5.79 12.33
N LEU A 141 -4.25 -5.62 11.12
CA LEU A 141 -5.48 -6.26 10.63
C LEU A 141 -5.14 -7.55 9.90
N LYS A 142 -5.32 -8.69 10.56
CA LYS A 142 -5.14 -10.04 9.96
C LYS A 142 -6.35 -10.45 9.12
N ASP A 143 -6.12 -11.42 8.23
CA ASP A 143 -7.11 -11.98 7.31
C ASP A 143 -7.83 -10.93 6.44
N ILE A 144 -7.10 -9.91 5.99
CA ILE A 144 -7.65 -8.84 5.15
C ILE A 144 -7.67 -9.27 3.69
N ARG A 145 -8.79 -8.99 3.02
CA ARG A 145 -8.93 -9.10 1.57
C ARG A 145 -8.86 -7.73 0.94
N TYR A 146 -7.90 -7.55 0.04
CA TYR A 146 -7.67 -6.26 -0.61
C TYR A 146 -7.43 -6.42 -2.12
N GLY A 147 -7.55 -5.32 -2.84
CA GLY A 147 -7.14 -5.21 -4.23
C GLY A 147 -6.38 -3.91 -4.43
N TYR A 148 -5.67 -3.79 -5.54
CA TYR A 148 -4.97 -2.57 -5.86
C TYR A 148 -4.98 -2.29 -7.36
N SER A 149 -4.86 -1.01 -7.69
CA SER A 149 -4.60 -0.53 -9.05
C SER A 149 -3.49 0.52 -9.00
N LEU A 150 -2.61 0.49 -9.99
CA LEU A 150 -1.56 1.47 -10.18
C LEU A 150 -1.77 2.20 -11.50
N PHE A 151 -1.68 3.51 -11.46
CA PHE A 151 -1.92 4.39 -12.60
C PHE A 151 -0.69 5.28 -12.84
N GLU A 152 -0.43 5.58 -14.11
CA GLU A 152 0.50 6.63 -14.50
C GLU A 152 -0.07 8.03 -14.18
N GLN A 153 0.78 9.07 -14.19
CA GLN A 153 0.32 10.46 -14.06
C GLN A 153 -0.74 10.85 -15.10
N SER A 154 -0.67 10.25 -16.30
CA SER A 154 -1.63 10.44 -17.38
C SER A 154 -3.06 9.95 -17.04
N GLY A 155 -3.21 9.21 -15.93
CA GLY A 155 -4.43 8.53 -15.55
C GLY A 155 -4.61 7.15 -16.19
N MET A 156 -3.69 6.71 -17.05
CA MET A 156 -3.70 5.37 -17.63
C MET A 156 -3.46 4.32 -16.54
N GLU A 157 -4.32 3.30 -16.46
CA GLU A 157 -4.08 2.15 -15.59
C GLU A 157 -2.90 1.33 -16.12
N LEU A 158 -1.88 1.17 -15.30
CA LEU A 158 -0.72 0.33 -15.59
C LEU A 158 -1.03 -1.13 -15.25
N ILE A 159 -1.61 -1.37 -14.08
CA ILE A 159 -1.94 -2.70 -13.58
C ILE A 159 -3.03 -2.63 -12.52
N SER A 160 -3.86 -3.67 -12.46
CA SER A 160 -4.79 -3.91 -11.37
C SER A 160 -4.79 -5.38 -10.96
N ASN A 161 -5.06 -5.64 -9.69
CA ASN A 161 -5.24 -6.99 -9.16
C ASN A 161 -6.29 -6.97 -8.05
N MET A 162 -7.41 -7.64 -8.30
CA MET A 162 -8.55 -7.74 -7.40
C MET A 162 -8.72 -9.16 -6.81
N GLY A 163 -7.68 -10.00 -6.90
CA GLY A 163 -7.74 -11.42 -6.54
C GLY A 163 -8.47 -12.27 -7.60
N THR A 164 -8.47 -13.58 -7.37
CA THR A 164 -9.00 -14.58 -8.34
C THR A 164 -10.17 -15.39 -7.81
N ASP A 165 -10.54 -15.25 -6.53
CA ASP A 165 -11.66 -15.95 -5.93
C ASP A 165 -12.98 -15.22 -6.26
N PRO A 166 -13.88 -15.82 -7.07
CA PRO A 166 -15.12 -15.17 -7.46
C PRO A 166 -16.14 -15.06 -6.31
N ASN A 167 -15.99 -15.86 -5.25
CA ASN A 167 -16.91 -15.83 -4.12
C ASN A 167 -16.45 -14.87 -3.02
N ASN A 168 -15.14 -14.63 -2.93
CA ASN A 168 -14.56 -13.71 -1.96
C ASN A 168 -13.54 -12.82 -2.68
N PRO A 169 -13.97 -11.69 -3.28
CA PRO A 169 -13.07 -10.82 -4.01
C PRO A 169 -11.97 -10.28 -3.10
N GLY A 170 -10.80 -10.04 -3.70
CA GLY A 170 -9.58 -9.60 -3.03
C GLY A 170 -8.52 -10.69 -2.87
N ILE A 171 -7.28 -10.22 -2.86
CA ILE A 171 -6.07 -10.93 -2.47
C ILE A 171 -6.07 -11.07 -0.94
N MET A 172 -5.79 -12.27 -0.43
CA MET A 172 -5.74 -12.52 1.01
C MET A 172 -4.38 -12.14 1.62
N ALA A 173 -4.37 -11.21 2.56
CA ALA A 173 -3.27 -10.90 3.47
C ALA A 173 -3.53 -11.57 4.83
N MET A 174 -3.19 -12.85 4.95
CA MET A 174 -3.51 -13.68 6.12
C MET A 174 -2.97 -13.09 7.43
N GLU A 175 -1.73 -12.58 7.41
CA GLU A 175 -1.10 -11.94 8.59
C GLU A 175 -1.28 -10.43 8.60
N GLY A 176 -2.15 -9.87 7.74
CA GLY A 176 -2.24 -8.42 7.55
C GLY A 176 -1.05 -7.81 6.84
N ILE A 177 -0.14 -8.64 6.34
CA ILE A 177 1.02 -8.25 5.53
C ILE A 177 1.03 -9.13 4.28
N ASN A 178 1.31 -8.54 3.13
CA ASN A 178 1.38 -9.27 1.87
C ASN A 178 2.27 -8.56 0.84
N THR A 179 3.01 -9.34 0.04
CA THR A 179 3.95 -8.81 -0.95
C THR A 179 3.46 -9.03 -2.38
N GLN A 180 3.44 -7.98 -3.18
CA GLN A 180 3.08 -8.00 -4.60
C GLN A 180 4.27 -7.57 -5.46
N GLN A 181 4.58 -8.37 -6.48
CA GLN A 181 5.60 -8.03 -7.46
C GLN A 181 4.97 -7.19 -8.56
N ILE A 182 5.39 -5.94 -8.68
CA ILE A 182 4.85 -4.99 -9.65
C ILE A 182 5.99 -4.50 -10.54
N THR A 183 5.83 -4.67 -11.86
CA THR A 183 6.78 -4.14 -12.84
C THR A 183 6.54 -2.66 -13.03
N ILE A 184 7.58 -1.85 -12.83
CA ILE A 184 7.51 -0.40 -12.98
C ILE A 184 8.21 -0.01 -14.28
N PRO A 185 7.55 0.66 -15.23
CA PRO A 185 8.11 0.87 -16.57
C PRO A 185 9.21 1.93 -16.59
N SER A 186 9.09 2.97 -15.75
CA SER A 186 10.00 4.12 -15.75
C SER A 186 10.06 4.76 -14.38
N GLN A 187 11.03 5.66 -14.22
CA GLN A 187 11.05 6.56 -13.07
C GLN A 187 9.94 7.60 -13.25
N ASP A 188 8.98 7.61 -12.33
CA ASP A 188 7.86 8.56 -12.34
C ASP A 188 7.11 8.59 -11.00
N LEU A 189 6.14 9.49 -10.89
CA LEU A 189 5.07 9.43 -9.90
C LEU A 189 3.96 8.52 -10.43
N TYR A 190 3.52 7.59 -9.58
CA TYR A 190 2.40 6.71 -9.86
C TYR A 190 1.31 6.90 -8.83
N ARG A 191 0.06 6.97 -9.27
CA ARG A 191 -1.08 6.96 -8.37
C ARG A 191 -1.41 5.51 -8.04
N ILE A 192 -1.45 5.16 -6.76
CA ILE A 192 -1.89 3.85 -6.29
C ILE A 192 -3.25 3.98 -5.61
N GLN A 193 -4.15 3.07 -5.95
CA GLN A 193 -5.42 2.87 -5.25
C GLN A 193 -5.41 1.49 -4.61
N VAL A 194 -5.86 1.40 -3.36
CA VAL A 194 -5.99 0.16 -2.61
C VAL A 194 -7.40 0.06 -2.07
N ALA A 195 -8.11 -0.99 -2.44
CA ALA A 195 -9.44 -1.29 -1.94
C ALA A 195 -9.35 -2.40 -0.88
N ILE A 196 -9.88 -2.17 0.31
CA ILE A 196 -10.15 -3.23 1.29
C ILE A 196 -11.58 -3.71 1.03
N PHE A 197 -11.78 -5.01 0.89
CA PHE A 197 -13.10 -5.57 0.58
C PHE A 197 -13.77 -6.24 1.78
N GLY A 198 -12.98 -6.82 2.67
CA GLY A 198 -13.48 -7.46 3.88
C GLY A 198 -12.39 -8.19 4.66
N GLN A 199 -12.78 -8.72 5.82
CA GLN A 199 -11.90 -9.36 6.78
C GLN A 199 -12.43 -10.73 7.23
N GLY A 200 -11.52 -11.69 7.41
CA GLY A 200 -11.80 -12.97 8.04
C GLY A 200 -12.70 -13.90 7.22
N ILE A 201 -13.06 -15.03 7.82
CA ILE A 201 -13.85 -16.09 7.17
C ILE A 201 -15.29 -15.67 6.86
N ASN A 202 -15.83 -14.69 7.59
CA ASN A 202 -17.20 -14.21 7.42
C ASN A 202 -17.30 -13.02 6.46
N TYR A 203 -16.17 -12.58 5.89
CA TYR A 203 -16.11 -11.42 5.00
C TYR A 203 -16.68 -10.15 5.65
N ASP A 204 -16.19 -9.84 6.86
CA ASP A 204 -16.61 -8.65 7.60
C ASP A 204 -16.15 -7.38 6.87
N GLN A 205 -17.09 -6.49 6.56
CA GLN A 205 -16.83 -5.27 5.79
C GLN A 205 -16.55 -4.04 6.66
N THR A 206 -16.31 -4.21 7.97
CA THR A 206 -16.01 -3.10 8.90
C THR A 206 -14.93 -2.16 8.37
N TYR A 207 -13.87 -2.70 7.77
CA TYR A 207 -12.77 -1.92 7.18
C TYR A 207 -12.86 -1.78 5.66
N ALA A 208 -13.95 -2.22 5.03
CA ALA A 208 -14.09 -2.13 3.58
C ALA A 208 -14.10 -0.66 3.15
N GLY A 209 -13.26 -0.32 2.17
CA GLY A 209 -12.98 1.07 1.86
C GLY A 209 -11.93 1.24 0.77
N LEU A 210 -11.80 2.46 0.27
CA LEU A 210 -10.81 2.85 -0.74
C LEU A 210 -9.78 3.79 -0.12
N ALA A 211 -8.52 3.53 -0.40
CA ALA A 211 -7.40 4.41 -0.09
C ALA A 211 -6.65 4.75 -1.38
N GLU A 212 -6.13 5.98 -1.45
CA GLU A 212 -5.35 6.46 -2.58
C GLU A 212 -4.08 7.15 -2.10
N GLY A 213 -3.01 7.04 -2.88
CA GLY A 213 -1.79 7.81 -2.65
C GLY A 213 -0.88 7.88 -3.86
N ILE A 214 0.25 8.56 -3.69
CA ILE A 214 1.25 8.78 -4.73
C ILE A 214 2.52 8.03 -4.35
N LEU A 215 2.98 7.15 -5.24
CA LEU A 215 4.27 6.49 -5.17
C LEU A 215 5.27 7.26 -6.04
N GLU A 216 6.29 7.82 -5.40
CA GLU A 216 7.45 8.37 -6.10
C GLU A 216 8.48 7.26 -6.29
N LEU A 217 8.69 6.83 -7.53
CA LEU A 217 9.62 5.75 -7.87
C LEU A 217 10.79 6.30 -8.67
N GLY A 218 11.93 6.46 -7.99
CA GLY A 218 13.20 6.90 -8.55
C GLY A 218 13.91 5.83 -9.42
N PRO A 219 15.12 6.11 -9.93
CA PRO A 219 16.00 5.07 -10.45
C PRO A 219 16.63 4.32 -9.27
N GLY A 220 16.79 3.00 -9.41
CA GLY A 220 17.20 2.10 -8.34
C GLY A 220 18.37 2.63 -7.51
N GLY A 221 18.12 2.92 -6.23
CA GLY A 221 19.11 3.42 -5.27
C GLY A 221 18.99 4.90 -4.90
N ILE A 222 18.13 5.69 -5.57
CA ILE A 222 17.77 7.03 -5.08
C ILE A 222 16.53 6.90 -4.21
N GLN A 223 16.67 7.17 -2.91
CA GLN A 223 15.51 7.37 -2.04
C GLN A 223 14.63 8.46 -2.66
N PRO A 224 13.30 8.26 -2.77
CA PRO A 224 12.36 9.36 -2.90
C PRO A 224 12.81 10.40 -1.90
N THR A 225 12.91 11.66 -2.33
CA THR A 225 13.34 12.72 -1.41
C THR A 225 12.50 12.53 -0.17
N LYS A 226 13.12 12.19 0.97
CA LYS A 226 12.40 12.08 2.23
C LYS A 226 11.83 13.46 2.42
N GLN A 227 10.58 13.65 2.02
CA GLN A 227 9.85 14.83 2.37
C GLN A 227 9.78 14.71 3.89
N GLU A 228 10.72 15.35 4.57
CA GLU A 228 10.34 16.06 5.78
C GLU A 228 9.08 16.79 5.36
N ILE A 229 7.94 16.30 5.85
CA ILE A 229 6.72 17.06 5.86
C ILE A 229 7.16 18.32 6.60
N VAL A 230 7.57 19.34 5.84
CA VAL A 230 7.57 20.69 6.34
C VAL A 230 6.09 20.91 6.56
N THR A 231 5.66 20.70 7.80
CA THR A 231 4.35 21.09 8.29
C THR A 231 4.29 22.60 8.11
N GLN A 232 4.03 23.07 6.89
CA GLN A 232 3.38 24.34 6.71
C GLN A 232 2.02 24.14 7.36
N GLU A 233 1.77 24.90 8.43
CA GLU A 233 0.51 24.86 9.16
C GLU A 233 -0.63 25.04 8.15
N ILE A 234 -1.41 23.99 7.93
CA ILE A 234 -2.62 24.07 7.13
C ILE A 234 -3.57 24.94 7.92
N THR A 235 -3.82 26.15 7.41
CA THR A 235 -4.73 27.10 8.05
C THR A 235 -5.90 27.35 7.11
N ILE A 236 -7.06 26.80 7.44
CA ILE A 236 -8.30 27.02 6.69
C ILE A 236 -9.35 27.56 7.67
N PRO A 237 -9.80 28.82 7.52
CA PRO A 237 -10.83 29.34 8.41
C PRO A 237 -12.14 28.57 8.29
N ASP A 238 -12.79 28.26 9.42
CA ASP A 238 -14.03 27.46 9.45
C ASP A 238 -15.15 28.01 8.55
N TRP A 239 -15.21 29.33 8.34
CA TRP A 239 -16.25 29.92 7.50
C TRP A 239 -16.14 29.48 6.02
N VAL A 240 -14.97 29.01 5.58
CA VAL A 240 -14.72 28.49 4.23
C VAL A 240 -15.48 27.17 3.99
N LYS A 241 -15.78 26.40 5.05
CA LYS A 241 -16.58 25.15 4.97
C LYS A 241 -17.95 25.37 4.33
N ASN A 242 -18.57 26.53 4.57
CA ASN A 242 -19.86 26.86 3.94
C ASN A 242 -19.74 26.96 2.41
N ASN A 243 -18.63 27.52 1.91
CA ASN A 243 -18.39 27.65 0.47
C ASN A 243 -18.15 26.29 -0.18
N ALA A 244 -17.46 25.39 0.53
CA ALA A 244 -17.26 24.01 0.10
C ALA A 244 -18.57 23.20 0.07
N GLY A 245 -19.44 23.38 1.07
CA GLY A 245 -20.77 22.77 1.07
C GLY A 245 -21.64 23.26 -0.09
N TRP A 246 -21.69 24.57 -0.30
CA TRP A 246 -22.42 25.14 -1.44
C TRP A 246 -21.88 24.68 -2.80
N TRP A 247 -20.56 24.48 -2.92
CA TRP A 247 -19.97 23.94 -4.13
C TRP A 247 -20.30 22.46 -4.35
N SER A 248 -20.26 21.64 -3.29
CA SER A 248 -20.62 20.23 -3.35
C SER A 248 -22.10 20.01 -3.69
N ASP A 249 -22.98 20.83 -3.13
CA ASP A 249 -24.42 20.84 -3.43
C ASP A 249 -24.76 21.38 -4.83
N GLY A 250 -23.77 21.83 -5.60
CA GLY A 250 -23.96 22.43 -6.93
C GLY A 250 -24.59 23.83 -6.92
N GLN A 251 -24.64 24.49 -5.76
CA GLN A 251 -25.10 25.88 -5.62
C GLN A 251 -24.04 26.88 -6.09
N ILE A 252 -22.77 26.49 -6.06
CA ILE A 252 -21.62 27.20 -6.65
C ILE A 252 -21.04 26.32 -7.76
N ASP A 253 -20.67 26.93 -8.89
CA ASP A 253 -20.00 26.22 -9.98
C ASP A 253 -18.49 26.07 -9.75
N ASP A 254 -17.86 25.14 -10.46
CA ASP A 254 -16.44 24.81 -10.34
C ASP A 254 -15.52 26.01 -10.53
N SER A 255 -15.82 26.87 -11.51
CA SER A 255 -14.99 28.03 -11.82
C SER A 255 -15.05 29.09 -10.71
N SER A 256 -16.24 29.30 -10.15
CA SER A 256 -16.49 30.20 -9.03
C SER A 256 -15.80 29.71 -7.77
N PHE A 257 -15.86 28.40 -7.49
CA PHE A 257 -15.18 27.80 -6.35
C PHE A 257 -13.65 27.87 -6.48
N ALA A 258 -13.09 27.43 -7.60
CA ALA A 258 -11.65 27.45 -7.84
C ALA A 258 -11.07 28.88 -7.75
N SER A 259 -11.75 29.86 -8.35
CA SER A 259 -11.33 31.27 -8.27
C SER A 259 -11.37 31.80 -6.83
N GLY A 260 -12.36 31.39 -6.04
CA GLY A 260 -12.47 31.75 -4.62
C GLY A 260 -11.32 31.19 -3.78
N ILE A 261 -10.98 29.90 -3.96
CA ILE A 261 -9.83 29.28 -3.30
C ILE A 261 -8.52 29.93 -3.75
N GLU A 262 -8.35 30.16 -5.05
CA GLU A 262 -7.16 30.83 -5.59
C GLU A 262 -6.92 32.20 -4.92
N TYR A 263 -7.98 33.00 -4.83
CA TYR A 263 -7.92 34.30 -4.16
C TYR A 263 -7.56 34.16 -2.68
N MET A 264 -8.21 33.23 -1.96
CA MET A 264 -7.95 33.01 -0.53
C MET A 264 -6.53 32.54 -0.25
N ILE A 265 -5.92 31.77 -1.15
CA ILE A 265 -4.51 31.37 -1.01
C ILE A 265 -3.58 32.57 -1.29
N LYS A 266 -3.84 33.35 -2.34
CA LYS A 266 -3.04 34.54 -2.68
C LYS A 266 -3.02 35.60 -1.58
N GLU A 267 -4.14 35.78 -0.90
CA GLU A 267 -4.26 36.72 0.22
C GLU A 267 -3.80 36.13 1.56
N GLY A 268 -3.32 34.88 1.59
CA GLY A 268 -2.85 34.20 2.80
C GLY A 268 -3.95 33.86 3.81
N ILE A 269 -5.21 33.84 3.36
CA ILE A 269 -6.38 33.43 4.16
C ILE A 269 -6.38 31.91 4.32
N ILE A 270 -6.08 31.19 3.23
CA ILE A 270 -5.84 29.74 3.23
C ILE A 270 -4.34 29.53 3.09
N GLN A 271 -3.75 28.74 3.99
CA GLN A 271 -2.37 28.29 3.88
C GLN A 271 -2.40 26.78 3.69
N VAL A 272 -1.88 26.32 2.55
CA VAL A 272 -1.69 24.90 2.24
C VAL A 272 -0.29 24.73 1.64
N PRO A 273 0.41 23.61 1.89
CA PRO A 273 1.68 23.32 1.25
C PRO A 273 1.58 23.50 -0.27
N ILE A 274 2.39 24.40 -0.83
CA ILE A 274 2.40 24.66 -2.27
C ILE A 274 3.23 23.57 -2.95
N THR A 275 2.59 22.81 -3.84
CA THR A 275 3.24 21.82 -4.71
C THR A 275 3.69 22.47 -6.02
N GLU A 276 4.78 22.00 -6.64
CA GLU A 276 5.24 22.51 -7.94
C GLU A 276 4.15 22.35 -9.01
N ARG A 277 3.89 23.44 -9.75
CA ARG A 277 2.90 23.48 -10.82
C ARG A 277 3.38 22.66 -12.02
N GLN A 278 2.60 21.67 -12.42
CA GLN A 278 2.79 20.94 -13.67
C GLN A 278 2.09 21.69 -14.81
N GLU A 279 2.62 21.64 -16.04
CA GLU A 279 1.95 22.16 -17.23
C GLU A 279 0.73 21.26 -17.57
N GLY A 280 -0.35 21.43 -16.82
CA GLY A 280 -1.61 20.71 -17.01
C GLY A 280 -2.50 21.35 -18.07
N THR A 281 -3.12 20.51 -18.91
CA THR A 281 -4.17 20.89 -19.86
C THR A 281 -5.58 20.68 -19.31
N GLU A 282 -5.71 20.22 -18.06
CA GLU A 282 -7.00 19.98 -17.42
C GLU A 282 -7.63 21.30 -16.95
N SER A 283 -8.80 21.62 -17.51
CA SER A 283 -9.60 22.79 -17.10
C SER A 283 -10.81 22.42 -16.22
N VAL A 284 -10.92 21.15 -15.81
CA VAL A 284 -12.09 20.61 -15.13
C VAL A 284 -11.68 20.07 -13.76
N ILE A 285 -12.43 20.45 -12.73
CA ILE A 285 -12.22 19.93 -11.38
C ILE A 285 -12.76 18.51 -11.32
N PRO A 286 -11.97 17.50 -10.90
CA PRO A 286 -12.47 16.15 -10.73
C PRO A 286 -13.56 16.06 -9.66
N ASP A 287 -14.55 15.19 -9.88
CA ASP A 287 -15.68 14.99 -8.96
C ASP A 287 -15.23 14.61 -7.53
N TRP A 288 -14.10 13.91 -7.38
CA TRP A 288 -13.59 13.54 -6.05
C TRP A 288 -13.21 14.77 -5.22
N VAL A 289 -12.71 15.84 -5.83
CA VAL A 289 -12.39 17.09 -5.11
C VAL A 289 -13.67 17.76 -4.61
N LYS A 290 -14.73 17.71 -5.43
CA LYS A 290 -16.06 18.24 -5.09
C LYS A 290 -16.76 17.42 -4.00
N ASN A 291 -16.59 16.10 -4.01
CA ASN A 291 -17.10 15.23 -2.95
C ASN A 291 -16.38 15.50 -1.62
N ASN A 292 -15.06 15.66 -1.65
CA ASN A 292 -14.27 16.01 -0.47
C ASN A 292 -14.71 17.36 0.12
N ALA A 293 -15.03 18.36 -0.72
CA ALA A 293 -15.58 19.63 -0.23
C ALA A 293 -16.91 19.48 0.52
N GLY A 294 -17.79 18.58 0.07
CA GLY A 294 -19.05 18.27 0.77
C GLY A 294 -18.77 17.64 2.13
N TRP A 295 -17.98 16.57 2.16
CA TRP A 295 -17.59 15.90 3.39
C TRP A 295 -16.85 16.82 4.37
N TRP A 296 -16.01 17.71 3.87
CA TRP A 296 -15.33 18.70 4.70
C TRP A 296 -16.29 19.72 5.29
N SER A 297 -17.30 20.14 4.52
CA SER A 297 -18.34 21.05 5.02
C SER A 297 -19.22 20.43 6.11
N GLU A 298 -19.39 19.11 6.06
CA GLU A 298 -20.12 18.32 7.05
C GLU A 298 -19.26 17.91 8.26
N GLY A 299 -17.95 18.21 8.23
CA GLY A 299 -17.00 17.83 9.28
C GLY A 299 -16.64 16.34 9.29
N LEU A 300 -16.85 15.63 8.16
CA LEU A 300 -16.53 14.22 7.99
C LEU A 300 -15.06 13.97 7.66
N ILE A 301 -14.38 14.95 7.06
CA ILE A 301 -12.94 14.92 6.80
C ILE A 301 -12.26 16.15 7.39
N SER A 302 -10.97 16.04 7.68
CA SER A 302 -10.18 17.10 8.32
C SER A 302 -9.82 18.24 7.35
N ASP A 303 -9.32 19.36 7.89
CA ASP A 303 -8.79 20.45 7.07
C ASP A 303 -7.57 19.97 6.25
N GLU A 304 -6.80 19.03 6.80
CA GLU A 304 -5.68 18.37 6.12
C GLU A 304 -6.13 17.53 4.93
N ASP A 305 -7.22 16.75 5.08
CA ASP A 305 -7.77 15.90 4.01
C ASP A 305 -8.32 16.76 2.86
N PHE A 306 -9.00 17.87 3.18
CA PHE A 306 -9.48 18.82 2.18
C PHE A 306 -8.33 19.59 1.52
N ALA A 307 -7.29 19.96 2.27
CA ALA A 307 -6.09 20.61 1.74
C ALA A 307 -5.37 19.75 0.68
N GLY A 308 -5.39 18.43 0.80
CA GLY A 308 -4.88 17.52 -0.24
C GLY A 308 -5.58 17.70 -1.60
N GLY A 309 -6.90 17.94 -1.57
CA GLY A 309 -7.66 18.30 -2.77
C GLY A 309 -7.23 19.64 -3.37
N LEU A 310 -6.95 20.65 -2.54
CA LEU A 310 -6.46 21.95 -3.00
C LEU A 310 -5.05 21.86 -3.59
N GLN A 311 -4.17 21.04 -2.99
CA GLN A 311 -2.84 20.76 -3.51
C GLN A 311 -2.91 20.14 -4.91
N TYR A 312 -3.83 19.21 -5.14
CA TYR A 312 -4.07 18.63 -6.47
C TYR A 312 -4.46 19.71 -7.49
N LEU A 313 -5.38 20.61 -7.12
CA LEU A 313 -5.84 21.68 -8.02
C LEU A 313 -4.72 22.66 -8.39
N ILE A 314 -3.82 22.95 -7.43
CA ILE A 314 -2.63 23.79 -7.65
C ILE A 314 -1.64 23.08 -8.57
N ALA A 315 -1.31 21.82 -8.28
CA ALA A 315 -0.36 21.02 -9.04
C ALA A 315 -0.78 20.88 -10.51
N ASN A 316 -2.07 20.66 -10.77
CA ASN A 316 -2.63 20.52 -12.12
C ASN A 316 -2.93 21.86 -12.82
N GLY A 317 -2.61 22.99 -12.17
CA GLY A 317 -2.78 24.32 -12.74
C GLY A 317 -4.23 24.80 -12.87
N ILE A 318 -5.19 24.09 -12.26
CA ILE A 318 -6.61 24.48 -12.17
C ILE A 318 -6.77 25.69 -11.25
N ILE A 319 -6.01 25.72 -10.15
CA ILE A 319 -5.85 26.88 -9.28
C ILE A 319 -4.47 27.49 -9.51
N SER A 320 -4.42 28.79 -9.75
CA SER A 320 -3.17 29.50 -10.08
C SER A 320 -2.68 30.35 -8.92
N VAL A 321 -1.85 29.80 -8.03
CA VAL A 321 -1.26 30.52 -6.89
C VAL A 321 0.08 31.18 -7.19
#